data_AF-A0AA39TME6-F1
#
_entry.id   AF-A0AA39TME6-F1
#
_cell.length_a   1.000
_cell.length_b   1.000
_cell.length_c   1.000
_cell.angle_alpha   90.00
_cell.angle_beta   90.00
_cell.angle_gamma   90.00
#
_symmetry.space_group_name_H-M   'P 1'
#
loop_
_entity.id
_entity.type
_entity.pdbx_description
1 polymer ?
#
loop_
_entity_poly.entity_id
_entity_poly.type
_entity_poly.pdbx_seq_one_letter_code
_entity_poly.pdbx_strand_id
1 'polypeptide(L)'
;MKPLATSFLTALASAAVLGLIPGALAHGDDMDMNMGEADKPKPEDQYPPTYFALAEHGGLIYGHIALMVLAWVFVLPVAVLAVMLSIARSRHRLLAQFIFLAANAGGVLLGAIYNASTPDLYPNNAHHKIGWIATWLIGAQGVVGLLASVAGILKRRAPDRASRDGERQSFIPVSTEAIAEHESRFPKAFRFSNDSGQGTEPNTESLRSHSLSGADSPPIPLRDVRSEYKEADDDEVSLVDIPLVPRSGVARIVVQKAAQVISSRFWKVLMFGYNFVDRTSLILGFIALCTGLITFCRFFEGDAVFTGLAHWIKGGIFFWLGILTLGRWAGSFGELGWAWNIRPKQAGQKWRPSAEFVESALIFFYGSTNIFLEHLGGWGGAWSAQDLEHVSITVLFIGGGLCGMLIESTRIRDLLNATVTEAANASPDHVHQDEERNELQEPQTYRFSMNPIPALVILLLGIMMSSHTQESMVSSMIHKQWGNLLTGASFARAFTYVLIYLKPPTSIYPSRPPTELLTAFGLISGGIIFMASLTIQSGDTVDGMIHYQLDAMFMYTVTMGFVGLLMAWVIMVVALKGWAVRREAAASFGR
;
A
#
# COMPACT_ATOMS: atom_id res chain seq x y z
N MET A 1 -13.17 1.88 -39.38
CA MET A 1 -12.90 2.29 -37.98
C MET A 1 -11.53 1.84 -37.45
N LYS A 2 -11.00 0.66 -37.82
CA LYS A 2 -9.64 0.24 -37.41
C LYS A 2 -8.46 1.16 -37.81
N PRO A 3 -8.40 1.77 -39.02
CA PRO A 3 -7.22 2.58 -39.40
C PRO A 3 -7.17 3.97 -38.72
N LEU A 4 -8.33 4.52 -38.32
CA LEU A 4 -8.42 5.78 -37.59
C LEU A 4 -7.94 5.64 -36.13
N ALA A 5 -8.26 4.50 -35.50
CA ALA A 5 -7.80 4.21 -34.14
C ALA A 5 -6.27 4.04 -34.07
N THR A 6 -5.65 3.39 -35.06
CA THR A 6 -4.18 3.30 -35.15
C THR A 6 -3.53 4.65 -35.36
N SER A 7 -4.09 5.48 -36.25
CA SER A 7 -3.55 6.83 -36.52
C SER A 7 -3.65 7.75 -35.30
N PHE A 8 -4.75 7.66 -34.56
CA PHE A 8 -4.95 8.41 -33.32
C PHE A 8 -4.02 7.92 -32.19
N LEU A 9 -3.85 6.60 -32.03
CA LEU A 9 -2.89 6.02 -31.08
C LEU A 9 -1.45 6.41 -31.42
N THR A 10 -1.07 6.44 -32.70
CA THR A 10 0.25 6.92 -33.12
C THR A 10 0.42 8.41 -32.88
N ALA A 11 -0.60 9.23 -33.12
CA ALA A 11 -0.53 10.66 -32.85
C ALA A 11 -0.42 10.96 -31.35
N LEU A 12 -1.13 10.21 -30.52
CA LEU A 12 -1.14 10.39 -29.05
C LEU A 12 0.13 9.79 -28.40
N ALA A 13 0.65 8.68 -28.92
CA ALA A 13 1.97 8.18 -28.56
C ALA A 13 3.09 9.14 -29.01
N SER A 14 2.95 9.75 -30.19
CA SER A 14 3.88 10.79 -30.67
C SER A 14 3.81 12.04 -29.80
N ALA A 15 2.62 12.45 -29.34
CA ALA A 15 2.45 13.55 -28.40
C ALA A 15 3.01 13.21 -27.00
N ALA A 16 2.89 11.97 -26.53
CA ALA A 16 3.50 11.52 -25.28
C ALA A 16 5.04 11.47 -25.38
N VAL A 17 5.58 11.02 -26.50
CA VAL A 17 7.02 11.06 -26.78
C VAL A 17 7.49 12.52 -26.93
N LEU A 18 6.72 13.39 -27.60
CA LEU A 18 7.00 14.83 -27.71
C LEU A 18 6.86 15.58 -26.39
N GLY A 19 6.05 15.11 -25.44
CA GLY A 19 5.99 15.62 -24.07
C GLY A 19 7.14 15.14 -23.18
N LEU A 20 7.76 14.00 -23.52
CA LEU A 20 8.97 13.47 -22.87
C LEU A 20 10.25 14.07 -23.45
N ILE A 21 10.22 14.56 -24.70
CA ILE A 21 11.36 15.16 -25.39
C ILE A 21 11.92 16.41 -24.66
N PRO A 22 11.12 17.34 -24.10
CA PRO A 22 11.64 18.43 -23.27
C PRO A 22 12.39 17.93 -22.02
N GLY A 23 11.99 16.81 -21.44
CA GLY A 23 12.69 16.22 -20.29
C GLY A 23 14.04 15.60 -20.63
N ALA A 24 14.22 15.12 -21.86
CA ALA A 24 15.48 14.56 -22.36
C ALA A 24 16.39 15.59 -23.08
N LEU A 25 15.81 16.64 -23.68
CA LEU A 25 16.53 17.70 -24.39
C LEU A 25 16.81 18.96 -23.55
N ALA A 26 16.16 19.16 -22.39
CA ALA A 26 16.47 20.30 -21.51
C ALA A 26 17.84 20.21 -20.80
N HIS A 27 18.68 19.23 -21.16
CA HIS A 27 20.05 19.07 -20.67
C HIS A 27 21.12 19.56 -21.66
N GLY A 28 20.73 20.27 -22.73
CA GLY A 28 21.66 20.80 -23.73
C GLY A 28 21.66 22.32 -23.88
N ASP A 29 21.09 23.08 -22.94
CA ASP A 29 21.29 24.53 -22.92
C ASP A 29 22.50 24.81 -22.03
N ASP A 30 23.65 25.03 -22.68
CA ASP A 30 24.88 25.55 -22.09
C ASP A 30 24.58 26.95 -21.51
N MET A 31 23.96 27.00 -20.34
CA MET A 31 23.92 28.21 -19.52
C MET A 31 25.29 28.37 -18.88
N ASP A 32 26.06 29.27 -19.46
CA ASP A 32 27.34 29.77 -18.97
C ASP A 32 27.30 29.93 -17.44
N MET A 33 27.99 29.03 -16.74
CA MET A 33 28.06 28.96 -15.27
C MET A 33 28.92 30.12 -14.78
N ASN A 34 28.39 31.34 -14.85
CA ASN A 34 29.01 32.49 -14.21
C ASN A 34 28.71 32.38 -12.70
N MET A 35 29.56 31.63 -12.00
CA MET A 35 29.54 31.44 -10.55
C MET A 35 29.56 32.83 -9.88
N GLY A 36 28.42 33.25 -9.35
CA GLY A 36 28.34 34.47 -8.55
C GLY A 36 29.21 34.34 -7.29
N GLU A 37 29.53 35.44 -6.62
CA GLU A 37 30.32 35.43 -5.37
C GLU A 37 29.75 34.54 -4.26
N ALA A 38 28.48 34.14 -4.35
CA ALA A 38 27.81 33.21 -3.45
C ALA A 38 28.13 31.71 -3.69
N ASP A 39 28.74 31.34 -4.82
CA ASP A 39 29.02 29.95 -5.23
C ASP A 39 30.51 29.55 -5.10
N LYS A 40 31.31 30.33 -4.36
CA LYS A 40 32.73 29.99 -4.10
C LYS A 40 32.84 29.10 -2.85
N PRO A 41 33.60 27.99 -2.90
CA PRO A 41 33.78 27.12 -1.74
C PRO A 41 34.39 27.90 -0.59
N LYS A 42 33.85 27.71 0.61
CA LYS A 42 34.40 28.31 1.83
C LYS A 42 35.72 27.59 2.19
N PRO A 43 36.62 28.24 2.95
CA PRO A 43 37.78 27.56 3.53
C PRO A 43 37.35 26.34 4.36
N GLU A 44 38.13 25.24 4.34
CA GLU A 44 37.82 23.97 5.02
C GLU A 44 37.50 24.15 6.53
N ASP A 45 38.09 25.17 7.13
CA ASP A 45 37.98 25.63 8.51
C ASP A 45 36.65 26.34 8.85
N GLN A 46 35.78 26.62 7.86
CA GLN A 46 34.44 27.19 8.07
C GLN A 46 33.30 26.16 8.00
N TYR A 47 33.58 24.88 7.69
CA TYR A 47 32.56 23.84 7.63
C TYR A 47 32.23 23.30 9.02
N PRO A 48 30.94 23.15 9.37
CA PRO A 48 30.56 22.47 10.60
C PRO A 48 31.02 21.00 10.55
N PRO A 49 31.58 20.44 11.63
CA PRO A 49 32.00 19.04 11.63
C PRO A 49 30.79 18.12 11.47
N THR A 50 30.80 17.27 10.44
CA THR A 50 29.77 16.25 10.16
C THR A 50 30.26 14.85 10.52
N TYR A 51 29.35 13.92 10.81
CA TYR A 51 29.73 12.51 11.04
C TYR A 51 30.30 11.84 9.78
N PHE A 52 30.04 12.40 8.60
CA PHE A 52 30.63 11.96 7.34
C PHE A 52 32.12 12.31 7.23
N ALA A 53 32.53 13.49 7.72
CA ALA A 53 33.92 13.93 7.71
C ALA A 53 34.74 13.38 8.90
N LEU A 54 34.09 12.81 9.93
CA LEU A 54 34.76 12.22 11.08
C LEU A 54 35.34 10.84 10.72
N ALA A 55 36.66 10.78 10.49
CA ALA A 55 37.37 9.53 10.18
C ALA A 55 37.43 8.55 11.36
N GLU A 56 37.18 9.00 12.59
CA GLU A 56 37.23 8.17 13.79
C GLU A 56 36.07 7.17 13.83
N HIS A 57 36.39 5.90 14.06
CA HIS A 57 35.42 4.80 14.19
C HIS A 57 34.46 4.62 13.00
N GLY A 58 34.84 5.06 11.79
CA GLY A 58 34.02 4.97 10.57
C GLY A 58 33.45 3.57 10.29
N GLY A 59 34.21 2.51 10.58
CA GLY A 59 33.74 1.13 10.42
C GLY A 59 32.50 0.78 11.26
N LEU A 60 32.34 1.38 12.45
CA LEU A 60 31.18 1.14 13.31
C LEU A 60 29.92 1.81 12.75
N ILE A 61 30.02 3.05 12.27
CA ILE A 61 28.87 3.78 11.71
C ILE A 61 28.45 3.20 10.34
N TYR A 62 29.40 2.85 9.48
CA TYR A 62 29.07 2.16 8.22
C TYR A 62 28.50 0.76 8.47
N GLY A 63 28.99 0.05 9.49
CA GLY A 63 28.42 -1.22 9.93
C GLY A 63 26.98 -1.07 10.44
N HIS A 64 26.70 -0.03 11.24
CA HIS A 64 25.35 0.33 11.68
C HIS A 64 24.43 0.60 10.47
N ILE A 65 24.85 1.48 9.55
CA ILE A 65 24.07 1.84 8.36
C ILE A 65 23.79 0.61 7.50
N ALA A 66 24.80 -0.22 7.22
CA ALA A 66 24.66 -1.42 6.41
C ALA A 66 23.68 -2.43 7.04
N LEU A 67 23.79 -2.68 8.35
CA LEU A 67 22.86 -3.57 9.05
C LEU A 67 21.43 -3.01 9.10
N MET A 68 21.27 -1.71 9.30
CA MET A 68 19.94 -1.08 9.30
C MET A 68 19.30 -1.11 7.92
N VAL A 69 20.04 -0.79 6.86
CA VAL A 69 19.55 -0.89 5.48
C VAL A 69 19.19 -2.34 5.15
N LEU A 70 20.04 -3.31 5.48
CA LEU A 70 19.75 -4.73 5.25
C LEU A 70 18.48 -5.16 6.00
N ALA A 71 18.37 -4.83 7.28
CA ALA A 71 17.24 -5.20 8.12
C ALA A 71 15.94 -4.56 7.63
N TRP A 72 15.93 -3.24 7.42
CA TRP A 72 14.70 -2.47 7.19
C TRP A 72 14.27 -2.40 5.72
N VAL A 73 15.20 -2.42 4.76
CA VAL A 73 14.88 -2.34 3.32
C VAL A 73 14.72 -3.73 2.69
N PHE A 74 15.49 -4.72 3.13
CA PHE A 74 15.48 -6.05 2.50
C PHE A 74 14.79 -7.11 3.35
N VAL A 75 15.14 -7.23 4.64
CA VAL A 75 14.59 -8.31 5.47
C VAL A 75 13.15 -7.99 5.92
N LEU A 76 12.86 -6.76 6.33
CA LEU A 76 11.54 -6.38 6.87
C LEU A 76 10.42 -6.54 5.84
N PRO A 77 10.50 -6.08 4.57
CA PRO A 77 9.43 -6.31 3.61
C PRO A 77 9.13 -7.79 3.39
N VAL A 78 10.17 -8.63 3.36
CA VAL A 78 10.01 -10.09 3.24
C VAL A 78 9.36 -10.68 4.50
N ALA A 79 9.76 -10.21 5.69
CA ALA A 79 9.22 -10.66 6.96
C ALA A 79 7.75 -10.25 7.15
N VAL A 80 7.41 -8.97 6.94
CA VAL A 80 6.04 -8.45 7.01
C VAL A 80 5.15 -9.13 5.98
N LEU A 81 5.65 -9.36 4.76
CA LEU A 81 4.92 -10.10 3.74
C LEU A 81 4.64 -11.55 4.18
N ALA A 82 5.63 -12.23 4.77
CA ALA A 82 5.46 -13.57 5.33
C ALA A 82 4.42 -13.60 6.46
N VAL A 83 4.25 -12.49 7.19
CA VAL A 83 3.22 -12.33 8.23
C VAL A 83 1.84 -12.04 7.64
N MET A 84 1.74 -11.09 6.70
CA MET A 84 0.49 -10.65 6.04
C MET A 84 -0.17 -11.76 5.22
N LEU A 85 0.60 -12.73 4.75
CA LEU A 85 0.14 -13.72 3.79
C LEU A 85 -0.83 -14.77 4.34
N SER A 86 -1.19 -14.77 5.62
CA SER A 86 -1.81 -15.95 6.21
C SER A 86 -1.02 -17.21 5.83
N ILE A 87 0.32 -17.10 5.89
CA ILE A 87 1.21 -18.24 6.14
C ILE A 87 0.94 -18.69 7.58
N ALA A 88 -0.31 -19.10 7.82
CA ALA A 88 -0.60 -20.06 8.84
C ALA A 88 0.26 -21.27 8.47
N ARG A 89 0.96 -21.83 9.45
CA ARG A 89 1.71 -23.11 9.40
C ARG A 89 3.20 -23.13 9.07
N SER A 90 3.91 -22.05 8.74
CA SER A 90 5.35 -22.18 8.39
C SER A 90 6.35 -21.64 9.43
N ARG A 91 7.36 -22.49 9.72
CA ARG A 91 8.59 -22.22 10.50
C ARG A 91 9.36 -20.96 10.05
N HIS A 92 9.13 -20.49 8.82
CA HIS A 92 9.93 -19.42 8.21
C HIS A 92 9.48 -18.03 8.69
N ARG A 93 8.27 -17.88 9.24
CA ARG A 93 7.80 -16.61 9.83
C ARG A 93 8.65 -16.22 11.04
N LEU A 94 8.78 -17.12 12.00
CA LEU A 94 9.60 -16.90 13.20
C LEU A 94 11.07 -16.73 12.85
N LEU A 95 11.56 -17.48 11.84
CA LEU A 95 12.94 -17.35 11.37
C LEU A 95 13.19 -15.97 10.75
N ALA A 96 12.33 -15.50 9.85
CA ALA A 96 12.48 -14.18 9.23
C ALA A 96 12.38 -13.05 10.27
N GLN A 97 11.44 -13.16 11.22
CA GLN A 97 11.29 -12.19 12.31
C GLN A 97 12.50 -12.21 13.25
N PHE A 98 13.06 -13.38 13.55
CA PHE A 98 14.28 -13.51 14.35
C PHE A 98 15.50 -12.92 13.64
N ILE A 99 15.69 -13.23 12.35
CA ILE A 99 16.78 -12.65 11.53
C ILE A 99 16.68 -11.13 11.53
N PHE A 100 15.48 -10.59 11.35
CA PHE A 100 15.24 -9.16 11.40
C PHE A 100 15.58 -8.55 12.76
N LEU A 101 15.08 -9.13 13.86
CA LEU A 101 15.37 -8.66 15.22
C LEU A 101 16.85 -8.74 15.54
N ALA A 102 17.54 -9.80 15.12
CA ALA A 102 18.98 -9.97 15.32
C ALA A 102 19.78 -8.93 14.54
N ALA A 103 19.44 -8.69 13.27
CA ALA A 103 20.09 -7.66 12.45
C ALA A 103 19.84 -6.25 13.02
N ASN A 104 18.60 -5.95 13.43
CA ASN A 104 18.27 -4.68 14.06
C ASN A 104 19.01 -4.48 15.40
N ALA A 105 19.04 -5.50 16.26
CA ALA A 105 19.78 -5.44 17.52
C ALA A 105 21.29 -5.25 17.30
N GLY A 106 21.88 -5.95 16.33
CA GLY A 106 23.28 -5.76 15.94
C GLY A 106 23.56 -4.35 15.43
N GLY A 107 22.67 -3.81 14.58
CA GLY A 107 22.76 -2.43 14.12
C GLY A 107 22.70 -1.44 15.29
N VAL A 108 21.72 -1.57 16.20
CA VAL A 108 21.57 -0.67 17.37
C VAL A 108 22.81 -0.76 18.26
N LEU A 109 23.37 -1.96 18.47
CA LEU A 109 24.58 -2.15 19.25
C LEU A 109 25.77 -1.40 18.65
N LEU A 110 26.02 -1.53 17.34
CA LEU A 110 27.10 -0.81 16.67
C LEU A 110 26.92 0.71 16.78
N GLY A 111 25.68 1.19 16.58
CA GLY A 111 25.35 2.61 16.73
C GLY A 111 25.54 3.13 18.16
N ALA A 112 25.19 2.33 19.17
CA ALA A 112 25.38 2.68 20.58
C ALA A 112 26.87 2.73 20.98
N ILE A 113 27.68 1.79 20.48
CA ILE A 113 29.13 1.79 20.69
C ILE A 113 29.77 3.01 20.02
N TYR A 114 29.37 3.32 18.78
CA TYR A 114 29.83 4.51 18.07
C TYR A 114 29.51 5.78 18.86
N ASN A 115 28.25 5.96 19.26
CA ASN A 115 27.81 7.14 20.04
C ASN A 115 28.52 7.29 21.39
N ALA A 116 28.95 6.19 22.02
CA ALA A 116 29.76 6.24 23.24
C ALA A 116 31.24 6.58 22.98
N SER A 117 31.72 6.38 21.75
CA SER A 117 33.13 6.53 21.36
C SER A 117 33.41 7.82 20.58
N THR A 118 32.39 8.54 20.12
CA THR A 118 32.53 9.77 19.34
C THR A 118 31.88 10.97 20.04
N PRO A 119 32.38 12.20 19.83
CA PRO A 119 31.72 13.40 20.32
C PRO A 119 30.32 13.56 19.72
N ASP A 120 29.38 14.09 20.50
CA ASP A 120 28.02 14.39 20.00
C ASP A 120 28.04 15.65 19.14
N LEU A 121 28.03 15.45 17.82
CA LEU A 121 28.04 16.52 16.82
C LEU A 121 26.64 17.06 16.49
N TYR A 122 25.56 16.39 16.92
CA TYR A 122 24.19 16.82 16.66
C TYR A 122 23.30 16.57 17.89
N PRO A 123 23.33 17.52 18.84
CA PRO A 123 22.67 17.35 20.12
C PRO A 123 21.16 17.26 19.93
N ASN A 124 20.53 16.36 20.69
CA ASN A 124 19.06 16.17 20.68
C ASN A 124 18.47 15.76 19.31
N ASN A 125 19.21 14.97 18.51
CA ASN A 125 18.69 14.44 17.25
C ASN A 125 17.35 13.68 17.42
N ALA A 126 16.46 13.86 16.45
CA ALA A 126 15.20 13.13 16.39
C ALA A 126 15.42 11.64 16.07
N HIS A 127 16.49 11.30 15.35
CA HIS A 127 16.79 9.94 14.92
C HIS A 127 16.96 8.97 16.10
N HIS A 128 17.70 9.34 17.14
CA HIS A 128 17.89 8.50 18.32
C HIS A 128 16.56 8.23 19.03
N LYS A 129 15.69 9.24 19.16
CA LYS A 129 14.35 9.06 19.75
C LYS A 129 13.49 8.12 18.92
N ILE A 130 13.42 8.35 17.61
CA ILE A 130 12.65 7.53 16.67
C ILE A 130 13.20 6.10 16.61
N GLY A 131 14.53 5.93 16.60
CA GLY A 131 15.22 4.64 16.59
C GLY A 131 14.92 3.81 17.84
N TRP A 132 14.91 4.44 19.02
CA TRP A 132 14.47 3.75 20.25
C TRP A 132 13.00 3.38 20.21
N ILE A 133 12.12 4.30 19.81
CA ILE A 133 10.69 4.01 19.66
C ILE A 133 10.48 2.83 18.71
N ALA A 134 11.14 2.84 17.55
CA ALA A 134 11.08 1.77 16.56
C ALA A 134 11.58 0.44 17.11
N THR A 135 12.72 0.44 17.81
CA THR A 135 13.30 -0.77 18.41
C THR A 135 12.39 -1.36 19.49
N TRP A 136 11.82 -0.52 20.37
CA TRP A 136 10.88 -0.97 21.39
C TRP A 136 9.58 -1.51 20.78
N LEU A 137 9.02 -0.82 19.79
CA LEU A 137 7.78 -1.19 19.13
C LEU A 137 7.92 -2.55 18.42
N ILE A 138 9.00 -2.73 17.67
CA ILE A 138 9.30 -3.97 16.96
C ILE A 138 9.71 -5.09 17.91
N GLY A 139 10.47 -4.78 18.96
CA GLY A 139 10.80 -5.73 20.02
C GLY A 139 9.54 -6.27 20.70
N ALA A 140 8.61 -5.38 21.06
CA ALA A 140 7.31 -5.74 21.61
C ALA A 140 6.50 -6.60 20.62
N GLN A 141 6.43 -6.19 19.35
CA GLN A 141 5.76 -6.96 18.29
C GLN A 141 6.39 -8.36 18.10
N GLY A 142 7.71 -8.50 18.23
CA GLY A 142 8.44 -9.76 18.32
C GLY A 142 7.98 -10.66 19.46
N VAL A 143 7.93 -10.10 20.67
CA VAL A 143 7.49 -10.82 21.88
C VAL A 143 6.03 -11.26 21.78
N VAL A 144 5.14 -10.38 21.29
CA VAL A 144 3.73 -10.70 21.07
C VAL A 144 3.57 -11.82 20.05
N GLY A 145 4.29 -11.76 18.93
CA GLY A 145 4.29 -12.82 17.92
C GLY A 145 4.73 -14.17 18.48
N LEU A 146 5.75 -14.18 19.34
CA LEU A 146 6.21 -15.39 20.03
C LEU A 146 5.17 -15.91 21.04
N LEU A 147 4.59 -15.05 21.87
CA LEU A 147 3.55 -15.45 22.84
C LEU A 147 2.31 -16.01 22.15
N ALA A 148 1.87 -15.36 21.08
CA ALA A 148 0.75 -15.80 20.25
C ALA A 148 1.00 -17.18 19.63
N SER A 149 2.23 -17.44 19.17
CA SER A 149 2.63 -18.76 18.65
C SER A 149 2.55 -19.87 19.70
N VAL A 150 2.93 -19.58 20.94
CA VAL A 150 2.94 -20.55 22.05
C VAL A 150 1.54 -20.77 22.63
N ALA A 151 0.72 -19.71 22.72
CA ALA A 151 -0.66 -19.79 23.18
C ALA A 151 -1.52 -20.65 22.25
N GLY A 152 -1.34 -20.54 20.92
CA GLY A 152 -2.00 -21.40 19.93
C GLY A 152 -1.67 -22.89 20.10
N ILE A 153 -0.44 -23.22 20.50
CA ILE A 153 -0.03 -24.60 20.80
C ILE A 153 -0.69 -25.12 22.10
N LEU A 154 -0.90 -24.24 23.07
CA LEU A 154 -1.46 -24.56 24.40
C LEU A 154 -2.96 -24.85 24.35
N LYS A 155 -3.73 -24.04 23.61
CA LYS A 155 -5.18 -24.24 23.41
C LYS A 155 -5.49 -25.61 22.78
N ARG A 156 -4.57 -26.15 21.97
CA ARG A 156 -4.69 -27.46 21.32
C ARG A 156 -4.42 -28.65 22.24
N ARG A 157 -3.78 -28.43 23.40
CA ARG A 157 -3.41 -29.50 24.34
C ARG A 157 -4.38 -29.64 25.51
N ALA A 158 -5.31 -28.69 25.66
CA ALA A 158 -6.46 -28.85 26.55
C ALA A 158 -7.43 -29.87 25.90
N PRO A 159 -7.83 -30.95 26.59
CA PRO A 159 -8.86 -31.83 26.08
C PRO A 159 -10.18 -31.04 25.97
N ASP A 160 -10.81 -31.06 24.80
CA ASP A 160 -12.14 -30.49 24.56
C ASP A 160 -13.12 -31.02 25.61
N ARG A 161 -13.41 -30.20 26.62
CA ARG A 161 -14.45 -30.47 27.64
C ARG A 161 -15.49 -29.36 27.70
N ALA A 162 -15.56 -28.48 26.70
CA ALA A 162 -16.56 -27.42 26.66
C ALA A 162 -16.99 -27.10 25.23
N SER A 163 -17.93 -27.89 24.70
CA SER A 163 -18.88 -27.48 23.65
C SER A 163 -20.00 -28.51 23.54
N ARG A 164 -20.76 -28.63 24.63
CA ARG A 164 -22.10 -29.25 24.63
C ARG A 164 -23.11 -28.09 24.67
N ASP A 165 -23.14 -27.27 23.63
CA ASP A 165 -24.14 -26.23 23.43
C ASP A 165 -24.65 -26.30 21.98
N GLY A 166 -25.88 -26.81 21.85
CA GLY A 166 -26.81 -26.66 20.73
C GLY A 166 -26.27 -26.75 19.31
N GLU A 167 -26.36 -27.94 18.70
CA GLU A 167 -26.55 -28.06 17.25
C GLU A 167 -27.77 -27.22 16.80
N ARG A 168 -27.53 -26.01 16.31
CA ARG A 168 -28.42 -25.37 15.36
C ARG A 168 -27.81 -25.56 13.98
N GLN A 169 -28.30 -26.56 13.27
CA GLN A 169 -28.01 -26.75 11.85
C GLN A 169 -28.37 -25.45 11.11
N SER A 170 -27.35 -24.75 10.60
CA SER A 170 -27.53 -23.62 9.70
C SER A 170 -28.16 -24.15 8.42
N PHE A 171 -29.39 -23.72 8.15
CA PHE A 171 -30.13 -24.06 6.93
C PHE A 171 -29.35 -23.51 5.73
N ILE A 172 -28.96 -24.38 4.79
CA ILE A 172 -28.29 -23.97 3.56
C ILE A 172 -29.32 -23.24 2.69
N PRO A 173 -29.18 -21.93 2.39
CA PRO A 173 -30.07 -21.27 1.46
C PRO A 173 -29.77 -21.80 0.05
N VAL A 174 -30.70 -22.59 -0.49
CA VAL A 174 -30.63 -23.04 -1.88
C VAL A 174 -30.90 -21.83 -2.78
N SER A 175 -30.01 -21.54 -3.75
CA SER A 175 -30.21 -20.44 -4.69
C SER A 175 -31.47 -20.69 -5.53
N THR A 176 -32.17 -19.62 -5.91
CA THR A 176 -33.35 -19.68 -6.79
C THR A 176 -33.05 -20.38 -8.12
N GLU A 177 -31.82 -20.26 -8.60
CA GLU A 177 -31.31 -20.94 -9.80
C GLU A 177 -31.17 -22.45 -9.59
N ALA A 178 -30.67 -22.90 -8.43
CA ALA A 178 -30.56 -24.32 -8.11
C ALA A 178 -31.95 -24.96 -7.87
N ILE A 179 -32.91 -24.20 -7.34
CA ILE A 179 -34.32 -24.62 -7.23
C ILE A 179 -34.92 -24.79 -8.63
N ALA A 180 -34.73 -23.81 -9.52
CA ALA A 180 -35.24 -23.88 -10.89
C ALA A 180 -34.60 -25.04 -11.69
N GLU A 181 -33.30 -25.29 -11.51
CA GLU A 181 -32.61 -26.42 -12.14
C GLU A 181 -33.14 -27.77 -11.61
N HIS A 182 -33.38 -27.89 -10.30
CA HIS A 182 -34.00 -29.08 -9.72
C HIS A 182 -35.43 -29.29 -10.22
N GLU A 183 -36.25 -28.24 -10.29
CA GLU A 183 -37.64 -28.33 -10.77
C GLU A 183 -37.71 -28.69 -12.25
N SER A 184 -36.75 -28.23 -13.06
CA SER A 184 -36.65 -28.63 -14.47
C SER A 184 -36.25 -30.10 -14.68
N ARG A 185 -35.45 -30.67 -13.76
CA ARG A 185 -34.99 -32.07 -13.83
C ARG A 185 -35.99 -33.06 -13.25
N PHE A 186 -36.80 -32.64 -12.28
CA PHE A 186 -37.79 -33.48 -11.61
C PHE A 186 -39.14 -32.76 -11.53
N PRO A 187 -39.95 -32.79 -12.61
CA PRO A 187 -41.30 -32.24 -12.55
C PRO A 187 -42.12 -33.00 -11.50
N LYS A 188 -42.49 -32.31 -10.41
CA LYS A 188 -43.27 -32.90 -9.32
C LYS A 188 -44.68 -33.25 -9.82
N ALA A 189 -45.04 -34.53 -9.76
CA ALA A 189 -46.44 -34.94 -9.79
C ALA A 189 -47.09 -34.48 -8.46
N PHE A 190 -48.03 -33.54 -8.54
CA PHE A 190 -48.78 -33.07 -7.37
C PHE A 190 -49.56 -34.22 -6.73
N ARG A 191 -49.19 -34.62 -5.51
CA ARG A 191 -50.04 -35.43 -4.63
C ARG A 191 -50.50 -34.54 -3.48
N PHE A 192 -51.75 -34.10 -3.54
CA PHE A 192 -52.42 -33.42 -2.44
C PHE A 192 -52.60 -34.41 -1.27
N SER A 193 -51.89 -34.21 -0.17
CA SER A 193 -52.21 -34.86 1.11
C SER A 193 -52.88 -33.85 2.03
N ASN A 194 -54.20 -33.72 1.87
CA ASN A 194 -55.09 -33.13 2.86
C ASN A 194 -55.55 -34.23 3.81
N ASP A 195 -54.67 -34.66 4.71
CA ASP A 195 -55.09 -35.41 5.89
C ASP A 195 -54.10 -35.21 7.03
N SER A 196 -54.49 -34.40 7.99
CA SER A 196 -53.83 -34.29 9.29
C SER A 196 -54.89 -34.47 10.37
N GLY A 197 -55.65 -35.57 10.27
CA GLY A 197 -56.37 -36.14 11.40
C GLY A 197 -55.40 -36.87 12.33
N GLN A 198 -54.63 -36.14 13.14
CA GLN A 198 -53.89 -36.73 14.26
C GLN A 198 -54.89 -37.11 15.36
N GLY A 199 -55.34 -38.37 15.33
CA GLY A 199 -56.13 -39.00 16.40
C GLY A 199 -55.28 -39.21 17.65
N THR A 200 -55.75 -38.68 18.78
CA THR A 200 -55.12 -38.80 20.09
C THR A 200 -55.44 -40.17 20.71
N GLU A 201 -54.65 -41.19 20.39
CA GLU A 201 -54.73 -42.50 21.04
C GLU A 201 -53.33 -43.05 21.39
N PRO A 202 -53.07 -43.42 22.66
CA PRO A 202 -51.82 -44.03 23.06
C PRO A 202 -51.85 -45.53 22.71
N ASN A 203 -51.17 -45.89 21.61
CA ASN A 203 -50.73 -47.24 21.17
C ASN A 203 -51.18 -47.60 19.74
N THR A 204 -50.56 -47.01 18.72
CA THR A 204 -50.62 -47.53 17.34
C THR A 204 -49.26 -48.00 16.85
N GLU A 205 -49.25 -49.20 16.24
CA GLU A 205 -48.08 -50.01 15.86
C GLU A 205 -47.31 -49.51 14.60
N SER A 206 -47.37 -48.22 14.25
CA SER A 206 -46.78 -47.71 13.00
C SER A 206 -45.31 -47.25 13.11
N LEU A 207 -44.65 -47.39 14.27
CA LEU A 207 -43.24 -47.04 14.47
C LEU A 207 -42.25 -48.21 14.34
N ARG A 208 -42.68 -49.35 13.80
CA ARG A 208 -41.79 -50.49 13.51
C ARG A 208 -41.90 -50.92 12.06
N SER A 209 -41.24 -50.20 11.17
CA SER A 209 -40.82 -50.76 9.88
C SER A 209 -39.36 -50.44 9.62
N HIS A 210 -38.53 -51.46 9.79
CA HIS A 210 -37.24 -51.58 9.13
C HIS A 210 -37.49 -51.81 7.65
N SER A 211 -37.14 -50.86 6.79
CA SER A 211 -37.07 -51.09 5.35
C SER A 211 -35.61 -51.06 4.90
N LEU A 212 -35.04 -52.26 4.83
CA LEU A 212 -33.90 -52.59 3.99
C LEU A 212 -34.40 -52.72 2.55
N SER A 213 -33.86 -51.91 1.64
CA SER A 213 -33.97 -52.13 0.20
C SER A 213 -32.59 -51.91 -0.43
N GLY A 214 -31.91 -53.01 -0.80
CA GLY A 214 -30.94 -53.03 -1.91
C GLY A 214 -31.68 -52.98 -3.25
N ALA A 215 -31.09 -52.78 -4.42
CA ALA A 215 -29.70 -52.81 -4.85
C ALA A 215 -29.56 -52.00 -6.16
N ASP A 216 -28.33 -51.90 -6.66
CA ASP A 216 -27.90 -51.46 -8.00
C ASP A 216 -27.90 -49.96 -8.34
N SER A 217 -26.79 -49.31 -7.97
CA SER A 217 -26.23 -48.17 -8.70
C SER A 217 -24.70 -48.18 -8.53
N PRO A 218 -23.88 -48.07 -9.58
CA PRO A 218 -22.44 -47.92 -9.41
C PRO A 218 -22.17 -46.59 -8.67
N PRO A 219 -21.23 -46.55 -7.70
CA PRO A 219 -20.95 -45.33 -6.97
C PRO A 219 -20.33 -44.31 -7.91
N ILE A 220 -21.08 -43.26 -8.23
CA ILE A 220 -20.51 -42.02 -8.77
C ILE A 220 -19.58 -41.49 -7.68
N PRO A 221 -18.28 -41.22 -7.94
CA PRO A 221 -17.42 -40.63 -6.94
C PRO A 221 -17.87 -39.18 -6.75
N LEU A 222 -18.76 -38.95 -5.79
CA LEU A 222 -19.04 -37.62 -5.26
C LEU A 222 -17.75 -37.16 -4.57
N ARG A 223 -16.96 -36.41 -5.34
CA ARG A 223 -15.82 -35.67 -4.86
C ARG A 223 -16.36 -34.71 -3.81
N ASP A 224 -16.05 -35.00 -2.56
CA ASP A 224 -16.47 -34.26 -1.37
C ASP A 224 -15.85 -32.85 -1.42
N VAL A 225 -16.45 -31.96 -2.20
CA VAL A 225 -16.13 -30.52 -2.20
C VAL A 225 -16.90 -29.93 -1.03
N ARG A 226 -16.40 -30.20 0.18
CA ARG A 226 -16.74 -29.44 1.37
C ARG A 226 -16.13 -28.05 1.22
N SER A 227 -16.81 -27.19 0.45
CA SER A 227 -16.54 -25.75 0.45
C SER A 227 -17.14 -25.19 1.74
N GLU A 228 -16.29 -25.06 2.74
CA GLU A 228 -16.57 -24.38 4.01
C GLU A 228 -16.89 -22.91 3.68
N TYR A 229 -18.18 -22.58 3.59
CA TYR A 229 -18.64 -21.20 3.57
C TYR A 229 -18.38 -20.60 4.95
N LYS A 230 -17.31 -19.81 5.06
CA LYS A 230 -17.10 -18.90 6.19
C LYS A 230 -18.14 -17.80 6.12
N GLU A 231 -19.12 -17.84 7.03
CA GLU A 231 -19.87 -16.65 7.40
C GLU A 231 -18.88 -15.60 7.92
N ALA A 232 -18.92 -14.44 7.27
CA ALA A 232 -18.27 -13.24 7.73
C ALA A 232 -19.15 -12.62 8.81
N ASP A 233 -18.89 -12.97 10.06
CA ASP A 233 -19.02 -12.05 11.20
C ASP A 233 -18.21 -12.60 12.38
N ASP A 234 -17.51 -11.68 13.04
CA ASP A 234 -16.47 -11.84 14.06
C ASP A 234 -15.12 -12.41 13.59
N ASP A 235 -14.20 -11.48 13.28
CA ASP A 235 -12.74 -11.70 13.19
C ASP A 235 -12.16 -12.18 14.54
N GLU A 236 -12.55 -13.36 15.01
CA GLU A 236 -11.78 -14.10 16.01
C GLU A 236 -10.68 -14.86 15.27
N VAL A 237 -9.51 -14.22 15.16
CA VAL A 237 -8.30 -14.79 14.56
C VAL A 237 -7.93 -16.09 15.31
N SER A 238 -8.44 -17.22 14.84
CA SER A 238 -7.99 -18.54 15.30
C SER A 238 -6.56 -18.74 14.80
N LEU A 239 -5.60 -18.55 15.70
CA LEU A 239 -4.18 -18.73 15.42
C LEU A 239 -3.86 -20.24 15.40
N VAL A 240 -3.93 -20.83 14.21
CA VAL A 240 -3.65 -22.25 13.99
C VAL A 240 -2.26 -22.48 13.36
N ASP A 241 -1.57 -23.46 13.96
CA ASP A 241 -0.39 -24.23 13.54
C ASP A 241 0.99 -23.54 13.50
N ILE A 242 1.85 -23.88 14.47
CA ILE A 242 3.33 -23.80 14.36
C ILE A 242 3.96 -25.03 15.04
N PRO A 243 4.59 -25.95 14.29
CA PRO A 243 5.35 -27.06 14.86
C PRO A 243 6.86 -26.82 14.67
N LEU A 244 7.47 -25.92 15.46
CA LEU A 244 8.90 -26.00 15.81
C LEU A 244 9.28 -24.92 16.84
N VAL A 245 9.48 -25.32 18.09
CA VAL A 245 10.35 -24.59 19.03
C VAL A 245 11.43 -25.57 19.47
N PRO A 246 12.74 -25.20 19.46
CA PRO A 246 13.81 -26.08 19.91
C PRO A 246 13.61 -26.53 21.37
N ARG A 247 14.14 -27.70 21.71
CA ARG A 247 14.03 -28.35 23.02
C ARG A 247 14.84 -27.65 24.12
N SER A 248 14.59 -26.37 24.42
CA SER A 248 15.06 -25.75 25.68
C SER A 248 13.87 -25.58 26.65
N GLY A 249 13.84 -26.42 27.69
CA GLY A 249 12.67 -26.59 28.55
C GLY A 249 12.29 -25.34 29.37
N VAL A 250 13.27 -24.53 29.78
CA VAL A 250 13.05 -23.43 30.74
C VAL A 250 12.36 -22.22 30.09
N ALA A 251 12.86 -21.77 28.92
CA ALA A 251 12.28 -20.62 28.21
C ALA A 251 10.82 -20.90 27.80
N ARG A 252 10.52 -22.13 27.39
CA ARG A 252 9.17 -22.54 27.04
C ARG A 252 8.23 -22.50 28.25
N ILE A 253 8.66 -22.95 29.42
CA ILE A 253 7.84 -22.94 30.64
C ILE A 253 7.50 -21.50 31.06
N VAL A 254 8.46 -20.58 30.98
CA VAL A 254 8.24 -19.16 31.32
C VAL A 254 7.25 -18.51 30.36
N VAL A 255 7.44 -18.69 29.05
CA VAL A 255 6.54 -18.13 28.01
C VAL A 255 5.13 -18.74 28.11
N GLN A 256 5.03 -20.03 28.43
CA GLN A 256 3.74 -20.72 28.63
C GLN A 256 2.98 -20.18 29.85
N LYS A 257 3.66 -19.97 30.99
CA LYS A 257 3.05 -19.37 32.17
C LYS A 257 2.61 -17.93 31.90
N ALA A 258 3.43 -17.13 31.20
CA ALA A 258 3.08 -15.77 30.83
C ALA A 258 1.85 -15.71 29.90
N ALA A 259 1.75 -16.60 28.91
CA ALA A 259 0.61 -16.64 27.98
C ALA A 259 -0.72 -17.02 28.67
N GLN A 260 -0.69 -17.84 29.73
CA GLN A 260 -1.87 -18.28 30.46
C GLN A 260 -2.44 -17.23 31.43
N VAL A 261 -1.62 -16.26 31.87
CA VAL A 261 -2.04 -15.20 32.81
C VAL A 261 -2.77 -14.05 32.11
N ILE A 262 -2.66 -13.95 30.79
CA ILE A 262 -3.23 -12.85 30.00
C ILE A 262 -4.73 -13.07 29.75
N SER A 263 -5.55 -12.05 30.04
CA SER A 263 -7.00 -12.09 29.81
C SER A 263 -7.36 -12.09 28.32
N SER A 264 -8.50 -12.69 27.95
CA SER A 264 -8.97 -12.77 26.55
C SER A 264 -9.25 -11.39 25.92
N ARG A 265 -9.73 -10.42 26.71
CA ARG A 265 -9.94 -9.04 26.25
C ARG A 265 -8.63 -8.33 25.95
N PHE A 266 -7.61 -8.54 26.79
CA PHE A 266 -6.28 -7.98 26.55
C PHE A 266 -5.62 -8.59 25.31
N TRP A 267 -5.82 -9.89 25.07
CA TRP A 267 -5.37 -10.55 23.84
C TRP A 267 -5.92 -9.89 22.57
N LYS A 268 -7.19 -9.47 22.55
CA LYS A 268 -7.77 -8.74 21.40
C LYS A 268 -7.07 -7.41 21.15
N VAL A 269 -6.82 -6.63 22.20
CA VAL A 269 -6.10 -5.34 22.10
C VAL A 269 -4.66 -5.56 21.63
N LEU A 270 -3.99 -6.57 22.16
CA LEU A 270 -2.61 -6.91 21.80
C LEU A 270 -2.49 -7.32 20.32
N MET A 271 -3.43 -8.12 19.82
CA MET A 271 -3.49 -8.52 18.41
C MET A 271 -3.85 -7.36 17.48
N PHE A 272 -4.72 -6.46 17.92
CA PHE A 272 -5.01 -5.22 17.19
C PHE A 272 -3.73 -4.36 17.05
N GLY A 273 -3.01 -4.16 18.15
CA GLY A 273 -1.72 -3.46 18.15
C GLY A 273 -0.67 -4.14 17.26
N TYR A 274 -0.56 -5.48 17.34
CA TYR A 274 0.31 -6.27 16.47
C TYR A 274 0.03 -6.02 14.97
N ASN A 275 -1.23 -6.11 14.57
CA ASN A 275 -1.63 -5.88 13.17
C ASN A 275 -1.42 -4.43 12.72
N PHE A 276 -1.60 -3.46 13.62
CA PHE A 276 -1.35 -2.05 13.34
C PHE A 276 0.14 -1.78 13.10
N VAL A 277 1.01 -2.28 13.98
CA VAL A 277 2.46 -2.16 13.84
C VAL A 277 2.95 -2.84 12.57
N ASP A 278 2.46 -4.04 12.26
CA ASP A 278 2.84 -4.74 11.02
C ASP A 278 2.57 -3.90 9.77
N ARG A 279 1.39 -3.27 9.69
CA ARG A 279 0.98 -2.43 8.55
C ARG A 279 1.76 -1.13 8.44
N THR A 280 2.19 -0.56 9.57
CA THR A 280 2.87 0.75 9.62
C THR A 280 4.39 0.64 9.71
N SER A 281 4.92 -0.56 9.97
CA SER A 281 6.36 -0.82 10.17
C SER A 281 7.24 -0.38 9.00
N LEU A 282 6.79 -0.53 7.75
CA LEU A 282 7.54 -0.09 6.57
C LEU A 282 7.67 1.44 6.50
N ILE A 283 6.61 2.17 6.87
CA ILE A 283 6.62 3.63 6.95
C ILE A 283 7.53 4.09 8.09
N LEU A 284 7.44 3.42 9.25
CA LEU A 284 8.31 3.71 10.38
C LEU A 284 9.79 3.49 10.03
N GLY A 285 10.10 2.41 9.30
CA GLY A 285 11.44 2.13 8.81
C GLY A 285 11.96 3.19 7.85
N PHE A 286 11.11 3.64 6.93
CA PHE A 286 11.43 4.76 6.05
C PHE A 286 11.75 6.02 6.86
N ILE A 287 10.90 6.42 7.81
CA ILE A 287 11.15 7.59 8.67
C ILE A 287 12.46 7.44 9.45
N ALA A 288 12.75 6.25 10.00
CA ALA A 288 13.99 5.98 10.72
C ALA A 288 15.23 6.11 9.82
N LEU A 289 15.18 5.60 8.60
CA LEU A 289 16.27 5.72 7.62
C LEU A 289 16.46 7.16 7.15
N CYS A 290 15.38 7.88 6.85
CA CYS A 290 15.40 9.28 6.45
C CYS A 290 16.03 10.16 7.54
N THR A 291 15.56 10.03 8.78
CA THR A 291 16.11 10.78 9.92
C THR A 291 17.54 10.37 10.25
N GLY A 292 17.92 9.13 9.96
CA GLY A 292 19.30 8.63 10.06
C GLY A 292 20.22 9.32 9.07
N LEU A 293 19.80 9.45 7.80
CA LEU A 293 20.56 10.21 6.78
C LEU A 293 20.74 11.66 7.20
N ILE A 294 19.67 12.31 7.66
CA ILE A 294 19.69 13.69 8.16
C ILE A 294 20.70 13.84 9.30
N THR A 295 20.69 12.91 10.26
CA THR A 295 21.60 12.98 11.42
C THR A 295 23.05 12.69 11.02
N PHE A 296 23.28 11.72 10.13
CA PHE A 296 24.61 11.35 9.66
C PHE A 296 25.29 12.49 8.90
N CYS A 297 24.55 13.17 8.03
CA CYS A 297 25.07 14.31 7.30
C CYS A 297 24.95 15.63 8.06
N ARG A 298 24.34 15.63 9.26
CA ARG A 298 24.13 16.82 10.09
C ARG A 298 23.29 17.90 9.40
N PHE A 299 22.27 17.48 8.66
CA PHE A 299 21.38 18.41 7.96
C PHE A 299 20.37 19.06 8.90
N PHE A 300 19.95 20.27 8.53
CA PHE A 300 18.90 21.05 9.19
C PHE A 300 19.22 21.46 10.63
N GLU A 301 19.85 22.62 10.79
CA GLU A 301 20.03 23.26 12.10
C GLU A 301 19.22 24.57 12.17
N GLY A 302 18.69 24.89 13.35
CA GLY A 302 17.91 26.11 13.58
C GLY A 302 16.61 26.17 12.77
N ASP A 303 16.35 27.31 12.15
CA ASP A 303 15.08 27.57 11.45
C ASP A 303 14.92 26.77 10.14
N ALA A 304 16.02 26.21 9.60
CA ALA A 304 16.00 25.38 8.39
C ALA A 304 15.27 24.03 8.59
N VAL A 305 14.99 23.63 9.84
CA VAL A 305 14.29 22.39 10.18
C VAL A 305 12.87 22.35 9.59
N PHE A 306 12.16 23.47 9.56
CA PHE A 306 10.78 23.51 9.05
C PHE A 306 10.73 23.34 7.54
N THR A 307 11.61 24.03 6.80
CA THR A 307 11.76 23.88 5.35
C THR A 307 12.21 22.47 4.99
N GLY A 308 13.14 21.91 5.77
CA GLY A 308 13.59 20.52 5.69
C GLY A 308 12.48 19.51 5.79
N LEU A 309 11.77 19.57 6.90
CA LEU A 309 10.66 18.69 7.20
C LEU A 309 9.58 18.78 6.11
N ALA A 310 9.31 19.98 5.58
CA ALA A 310 8.37 20.16 4.47
C ALA A 310 8.81 19.40 3.21
N HIS A 311 10.06 19.54 2.75
CA HIS A 311 10.55 18.85 1.54
C HIS A 311 10.57 17.32 1.73
N TRP A 312 10.98 16.85 2.91
CA TRP A 312 11.03 15.42 3.22
C TRP A 312 9.65 14.78 3.31
N ILE A 313 8.67 15.46 3.94
CA ILE A 313 7.29 14.97 3.99
C ILE A 313 6.66 15.02 2.59
N LYS A 314 6.76 16.15 1.89
CA LYS A 314 6.18 16.33 0.54
C LYS A 314 6.76 15.30 -0.45
N GLY A 315 8.09 15.17 -0.51
CA GLY A 315 8.78 14.18 -1.35
C GLY A 315 8.51 12.74 -0.92
N GLY A 316 8.42 12.46 0.39
CA GLY A 316 8.06 11.15 0.93
C GLY A 316 6.66 10.69 0.54
N ILE A 317 5.68 11.60 0.49
CA ILE A 317 4.32 11.30 0.02
C ILE A 317 4.34 10.84 -1.44
N PHE A 318 5.06 11.54 -2.32
CA PHE A 318 5.19 11.14 -3.73
C PHE A 318 5.94 9.81 -3.89
N PHE A 319 6.99 9.59 -3.10
CA PHE A 319 7.71 8.33 -3.06
C PHE A 319 6.77 7.16 -2.72
N TRP A 320 6.01 7.26 -1.63
CA TRP A 320 5.07 6.21 -1.22
C TRP A 320 3.90 6.05 -2.19
N LEU A 321 3.38 7.13 -2.77
CA LEU A 321 2.37 7.07 -3.82
C LEU A 321 2.90 6.31 -5.05
N GLY A 322 4.16 6.52 -5.43
CA GLY A 322 4.81 5.77 -6.50
C GLY A 322 4.98 4.29 -6.18
N ILE A 323 5.37 3.93 -4.96
CA ILE A 323 5.45 2.53 -4.49
C ILE A 323 4.06 1.86 -4.49
N LEU A 324 3.02 2.58 -4.04
CA LEU A 324 1.63 2.09 -4.09
C LEU A 324 1.16 1.90 -5.54
N THR A 325 1.49 2.82 -6.45
CA THR A 325 1.20 2.72 -7.88
C THR A 325 1.88 1.49 -8.51
N LEU A 326 3.14 1.24 -8.17
CA LEU A 326 3.85 0.02 -8.57
C LEU A 326 3.19 -1.24 -8.00
N GLY A 327 2.79 -1.19 -6.74
CA GLY A 327 2.06 -2.28 -6.08
C GLY A 327 0.73 -2.59 -6.76
N ARG A 328 -0.05 -1.56 -7.14
CA ARG A 328 -1.29 -1.67 -7.93
C ARG A 328 -1.00 -2.36 -9.27
N TRP A 329 0.02 -1.91 -10.00
CA TRP A 329 0.44 -2.54 -11.25
C TRP A 329 0.84 -4.02 -11.07
N ALA A 330 1.57 -4.34 -10.00
CA ALA A 330 1.99 -5.72 -9.71
C ALA A 330 0.82 -6.66 -9.35
N GLY A 331 -0.35 -6.11 -9.02
CA GLY A 331 -1.56 -6.86 -8.67
C GLY A 331 -1.93 -6.84 -7.19
N SER A 332 -1.24 -6.02 -6.38
CA SER A 332 -1.64 -5.80 -4.99
C SER A 332 -2.99 -5.07 -4.96
N PHE A 333 -3.83 -5.41 -3.97
CA PHE A 333 -5.18 -4.85 -3.82
C PHE A 333 -6.16 -5.16 -4.98
N GLY A 334 -5.90 -6.22 -5.76
CA GLY A 334 -6.85 -6.71 -6.77
C GLY A 334 -8.22 -7.09 -6.19
N GLU A 335 -8.27 -7.55 -4.94
CA GLU A 335 -9.54 -7.83 -4.21
C GLU A 335 -10.40 -6.58 -4.00
N LEU A 336 -9.78 -5.39 -3.98
CA LEU A 336 -10.45 -4.09 -3.88
C LEU A 336 -10.74 -3.47 -5.26
N GLY A 337 -10.25 -4.08 -6.35
CA GLY A 337 -10.34 -3.53 -7.70
C GLY A 337 -9.33 -2.42 -8.01
N TRP A 338 -8.30 -2.25 -7.16
CA TRP A 338 -7.31 -1.16 -7.30
C TRP A 338 -6.21 -1.48 -8.33
N ALA A 339 -6.10 -2.74 -8.75
CA ALA A 339 -5.09 -3.24 -9.69
C ALA A 339 -5.56 -3.18 -11.16
N TRP A 340 -6.40 -2.19 -11.50
CA TRP A 340 -6.99 -2.02 -12.83
C TRP A 340 -7.75 -3.26 -13.30
N ASN A 341 -8.53 -3.87 -12.41
CA ASN A 341 -9.25 -5.12 -12.63
C ASN A 341 -10.73 -4.97 -12.26
N ILE A 342 -11.58 -5.83 -12.82
CA ILE A 342 -12.99 -5.89 -12.39
C ILE A 342 -13.05 -6.37 -10.94
N ARG A 343 -13.82 -5.66 -10.13
CA ARG A 343 -14.08 -6.00 -8.72
C ARG A 343 -14.70 -7.40 -8.62
N PRO A 344 -14.09 -8.36 -7.89
CA PRO A 344 -14.72 -9.63 -7.60
C PRO A 344 -16.02 -9.40 -6.81
N LYS A 345 -17.16 -9.91 -7.31
CA LYS A 345 -18.44 -9.80 -6.59
C LYS A 345 -18.42 -10.74 -5.38
N GLN A 346 -18.32 -10.21 -4.17
CA GLN A 346 -18.58 -10.95 -2.93
C GLN A 346 -19.98 -10.60 -2.43
N ALA A 347 -20.81 -11.61 -2.16
CA ALA A 347 -22.14 -11.41 -1.62
C ALA A 347 -22.08 -10.77 -0.22
N GLY A 348 -22.89 -9.74 0.03
CA GLY A 348 -23.11 -9.17 1.37
C GLY A 348 -22.32 -7.93 1.77
N GLN A 349 -21.38 -7.41 0.95
CA GLN A 349 -20.60 -6.21 1.31
C GLN A 349 -21.11 -4.93 0.62
N LYS A 350 -21.49 -3.92 1.42
CA LYS A 350 -22.23 -2.72 0.96
C LYS A 350 -21.38 -1.60 0.35
N TRP A 351 -20.12 -1.38 0.76
CA TRP A 351 -19.31 -0.26 0.24
C TRP A 351 -17.80 -0.50 0.36
N ARG A 352 -17.04 -0.19 -0.70
CA ARG A 352 -15.56 -0.18 -0.70
C ARG A 352 -15.06 1.03 -1.51
N PRO A 353 -14.10 1.83 -1.00
CA PRO A 353 -13.60 3.01 -1.71
C PRO A 353 -12.80 2.62 -2.95
N SER A 354 -12.97 3.36 -4.04
CA SER A 354 -12.11 3.27 -5.22
C SER A 354 -10.72 3.84 -4.91
N ALA A 355 -9.70 3.39 -5.65
CA ALA A 355 -8.35 3.90 -5.46
C ALA A 355 -8.28 5.41 -5.71
N GLU A 356 -8.95 5.90 -6.76
CA GLU A 356 -8.97 7.32 -7.09
C GLU A 356 -9.77 8.16 -6.07
N PHE A 357 -10.76 7.57 -5.38
CA PHE A 357 -11.42 8.22 -4.24
C PHE A 357 -10.44 8.39 -3.07
N VAL A 358 -9.66 7.36 -2.75
CA VAL A 358 -8.64 7.44 -1.68
C VAL A 358 -7.58 8.47 -2.04
N GLU A 359 -7.10 8.49 -3.28
CA GLU A 359 -6.14 9.49 -3.76
C GLU A 359 -6.72 10.91 -3.69
N SER A 360 -7.97 11.12 -4.11
CA SER A 360 -8.65 12.42 -4.00
C SER A 360 -8.86 12.85 -2.54
N ALA A 361 -9.20 11.91 -1.66
CA ALA A 361 -9.37 12.18 -0.23
C ALA A 361 -8.02 12.53 0.44
N LEU A 362 -6.93 11.88 0.04
CA LEU A 362 -5.58 12.22 0.50
C LEU A 362 -5.17 13.62 0.03
N ILE A 363 -5.44 13.98 -1.23
CA ILE A 363 -5.17 15.32 -1.76
C ILE A 363 -5.98 16.38 -0.97
N PHE A 364 -7.27 16.12 -0.73
CA PHE A 364 -8.13 17.00 0.06
C PHE A 364 -7.64 17.17 1.50
N PHE A 365 -7.34 16.07 2.18
CA PHE A 365 -6.85 16.07 3.56
C PHE A 365 -5.51 16.79 3.67
N TYR A 366 -4.60 16.54 2.73
CA TYR A 366 -3.32 17.23 2.66
C TYR A 366 -3.50 18.73 2.44
N GLY A 367 -4.31 19.15 1.46
CA GLY A 367 -4.58 20.57 1.22
C GLY A 367 -5.20 21.28 2.44
N SER A 368 -6.16 20.62 3.09
CA SER A 368 -6.88 21.16 4.25
C SER A 368 -6.00 21.32 5.49
N THR A 369 -4.97 20.48 5.64
CA THR A 369 -4.02 20.56 6.75
C THR A 369 -2.87 21.51 6.41
N ASN A 370 -2.33 21.45 5.19
CA ASN A 370 -1.15 22.20 4.78
C ASN A 370 -1.39 23.72 4.70
N ILE A 371 -2.63 24.17 4.50
CA ILE A 371 -2.97 25.61 4.53
C ILE A 371 -2.57 26.29 5.85
N PHE A 372 -2.55 25.54 6.97
CA PHE A 372 -2.14 26.05 8.28
C PHE A 372 -0.64 25.85 8.55
N LEU A 373 -0.02 24.87 7.88
CA LEU A 373 1.38 24.52 8.12
C LEU A 373 2.36 25.46 7.39
N GLU A 374 1.90 26.11 6.33
CA GLU A 374 2.77 26.91 5.46
C GLU A 374 3.29 28.19 6.13
N HIS A 375 2.59 28.73 7.13
CA HIS A 375 3.02 29.90 7.90
C HIS A 375 3.73 29.55 9.22
N LEU A 376 4.11 28.28 9.43
CA LEU A 376 4.80 27.87 10.67
C LEU A 376 6.19 28.51 10.82
N GLY A 377 6.91 28.74 9.71
CA GLY A 377 8.24 29.37 9.72
C GLY A 377 8.21 30.86 10.09
N GLY A 378 7.06 31.52 9.96
CA GLY A 378 6.86 32.94 10.25
C GLY A 378 5.80 33.20 11.31
N TRP A 379 5.51 32.22 12.18
CA TRP A 379 4.36 32.25 13.09
C TRP A 379 4.33 33.52 13.95
N GLY A 380 3.30 34.36 13.73
CA GLY A 380 3.13 35.64 14.42
C GLY A 380 3.70 36.85 13.68
N GLY A 381 4.25 36.65 12.48
CA GLY A 381 4.74 37.69 11.57
C GLY A 381 3.75 38.04 10.44
N ALA A 382 4.20 38.87 9.50
CA ALA A 382 3.44 39.19 8.28
C ALA A 382 3.57 38.05 7.25
N TRP A 383 2.52 37.83 6.47
CA TRP A 383 2.53 36.85 5.37
C TRP A 383 3.51 37.29 4.28
N SER A 384 4.43 36.40 3.93
CA SER A 384 5.36 36.64 2.82
C SER A 384 4.68 36.36 1.46
N ALA A 385 5.24 36.87 0.37
CA ALA A 385 4.76 36.53 -0.98
C ALA A 385 4.86 35.02 -1.26
N GLN A 386 5.91 34.38 -0.76
CA GLN A 386 6.13 32.93 -0.87
C GLN A 386 5.07 32.14 -0.08
N ASP A 387 4.67 32.61 1.10
CA ASP A 387 3.59 31.98 1.89
C ASP A 387 2.27 32.03 1.10
N LEU A 388 1.97 33.17 0.46
CA LEU A 388 0.76 33.33 -0.37
C LEU A 388 0.79 32.45 -1.62
N GLU A 389 1.95 32.33 -2.28
CA GLU A 389 2.14 31.38 -3.38
C GLU A 389 1.84 29.95 -2.91
N HIS A 390 2.46 29.50 -1.83
CA HIS A 390 2.24 28.15 -1.32
C HIS A 390 0.80 27.90 -0.84
N VAL A 391 0.15 28.90 -0.22
CA VAL A 391 -1.27 28.82 0.13
C VAL A 391 -2.14 28.65 -1.12
N SER A 392 -1.83 29.32 -2.22
CA SER A 392 -2.58 29.14 -3.47
C SER A 392 -2.53 27.69 -3.99
N ILE A 393 -1.40 27.00 -3.80
CA ILE A 393 -1.26 25.56 -4.11
C ILE A 393 -2.18 24.73 -3.21
N THR A 394 -2.28 25.06 -1.92
CA THR A 394 -3.17 24.32 -1.01
C THR A 394 -4.65 24.47 -1.37
N VAL A 395 -5.06 25.64 -1.87
CA VAL A 395 -6.43 25.86 -2.39
C VAL A 395 -6.71 24.98 -3.59
N LEU A 396 -5.76 24.84 -4.51
CA LEU A 396 -5.86 23.89 -5.64
C LEU A 396 -6.05 22.45 -5.14
N PHE A 397 -5.35 22.04 -4.09
CA PHE A 397 -5.48 20.70 -3.51
C PHE A 397 -6.84 20.48 -2.85
N ILE A 398 -7.35 21.47 -2.10
CA ILE A 398 -8.69 21.39 -1.49
C ILE A 398 -9.75 21.26 -2.59
N GLY A 399 -9.72 22.14 -3.59
CA GLY A 399 -10.69 22.13 -4.69
C GLY A 399 -10.62 20.87 -5.55
N GLY A 400 -9.41 20.46 -5.94
CA GLY A 400 -9.18 19.25 -6.73
C GLY A 400 -9.57 17.98 -5.97
N GLY A 401 -9.13 17.84 -4.72
CA GLY A 401 -9.47 16.69 -3.89
C GLY A 401 -10.98 16.55 -3.64
N LEU A 402 -11.66 17.66 -3.33
CA LEU A 402 -13.11 17.67 -3.14
C LEU A 402 -13.86 17.30 -4.44
N CYS A 403 -13.47 17.90 -5.57
CA CYS A 403 -14.06 17.58 -6.87
C CYS A 403 -13.88 16.09 -7.21
N GLY A 404 -12.69 15.54 -6.98
CA GLY A 404 -12.43 14.13 -7.22
C GLY A 404 -13.24 13.19 -6.33
N MET A 405 -13.44 13.54 -5.06
CA MET A 405 -14.30 12.78 -4.15
C MET A 405 -15.78 12.80 -4.57
N LEU A 406 -16.26 13.94 -5.07
CA LEU A 406 -17.65 14.08 -5.53
C LEU A 406 -17.92 13.25 -6.79
N ILE A 407 -16.99 13.21 -7.75
CA ILE A 407 -17.11 12.40 -8.98
C ILE A 407 -17.20 10.90 -8.65
N GLU A 408 -16.45 10.45 -7.64
CA GLU A 408 -16.41 9.03 -7.23
C GLU A 408 -17.55 8.63 -6.28
N SER A 409 -18.35 9.59 -5.81
CA SER A 409 -19.44 9.34 -4.87
C SER A 409 -20.65 8.72 -5.58
N THR A 410 -21.06 7.53 -5.12
CA THR A 410 -22.25 6.85 -5.69
C THR A 410 -23.51 7.68 -5.52
N ARG A 411 -23.68 8.37 -4.39
CA ARG A 411 -24.85 9.24 -4.15
C ARG A 411 -24.93 10.39 -5.14
N ILE A 412 -23.80 11.03 -5.45
CA ILE A 412 -23.76 12.13 -6.42
C ILE A 412 -24.04 11.58 -7.82
N ARG A 413 -23.46 10.43 -8.16
CA ARG A 413 -23.73 9.76 -9.44
C ARG A 413 -25.21 9.39 -9.60
N ASP A 414 -25.85 8.88 -8.55
CA ASP A 414 -27.28 8.54 -8.56
C ASP A 414 -28.14 9.80 -8.73
N LEU A 415 -27.78 10.91 -8.07
CA LEU A 415 -28.44 12.20 -8.25
C LEU A 415 -28.28 12.76 -9.69
N LEU A 416 -27.10 12.61 -10.28
CA LEU A 416 -26.83 13.04 -11.67
C LEU A 416 -27.59 12.17 -12.68
N ASN A 417 -27.78 10.89 -12.39
CA ASN A 417 -28.52 9.95 -13.23
C ASN A 417 -30.04 9.99 -12.96
N ALA A 418 -30.52 10.77 -12.00
CA ALA A 418 -31.92 10.75 -11.58
C ALA A 418 -32.88 11.08 -12.73
N THR A 419 -32.56 12.09 -13.55
CA THR A 419 -33.38 12.51 -14.69
C THR A 419 -33.46 11.44 -15.78
N VAL A 420 -32.37 10.74 -16.05
CA VAL A 420 -32.30 9.64 -17.03
C VAL A 420 -33.05 8.42 -16.52
N THR A 421 -32.90 8.11 -15.23
CA THR A 421 -33.59 6.98 -14.58
C THR A 421 -35.10 7.22 -14.52
N GLU A 422 -35.52 8.46 -14.24
CA GLU A 422 -36.92 8.88 -14.25
C GLU A 422 -37.52 8.81 -15.67
N ALA A 423 -36.79 9.27 -16.68
CA ALA A 423 -37.21 9.15 -18.08
C ALA A 423 -37.32 7.69 -18.55
N ALA A 424 -36.39 6.82 -18.11
CA ALA A 424 -36.42 5.39 -18.41
C ALA A 424 -37.60 4.66 -17.75
N ASN A 425 -37.98 5.06 -16.52
CA ASN A 425 -39.10 4.47 -15.79
C ASN A 425 -40.48 4.96 -16.27
N ALA A 426 -40.55 6.09 -16.98
CA ALA A 426 -41.79 6.69 -17.46
C ALA A 426 -42.41 6.00 -18.70
N SER A 427 -41.68 5.08 -19.35
CA SER A 427 -42.12 4.32 -20.52
C SER A 427 -42.15 2.79 -20.24
N PRO A 428 -43.25 2.23 -19.69
CA PRO A 428 -43.30 0.83 -19.25
C PRO A 428 -43.52 -0.20 -20.38
N ASP A 429 -43.87 0.23 -21.59
CA ASP A 429 -44.35 -0.66 -22.67
C ASP A 429 -43.23 -1.34 -23.50
N HIS A 430 -41.95 -1.10 -23.18
CA HIS A 430 -40.78 -1.55 -23.96
C HIS A 430 -40.02 -2.75 -23.34
N VAL A 431 -40.64 -3.53 -22.45
CA VAL A 431 -39.91 -4.50 -21.59
C VAL A 431 -39.73 -5.91 -22.23
N HIS A 432 -39.88 -6.07 -23.55
CA HIS A 432 -39.91 -7.40 -24.18
C HIS A 432 -38.86 -7.69 -25.27
N GLN A 433 -37.90 -6.79 -25.54
CA GLN A 433 -36.78 -7.10 -26.44
C GLN A 433 -35.43 -7.05 -25.70
N ASP A 434 -34.64 -8.11 -25.84
CA ASP A 434 -33.28 -8.22 -25.29
C ASP A 434 -32.34 -7.09 -25.79
N GLU A 435 -32.68 -6.44 -26.92
CA GLU A 435 -31.96 -5.29 -27.48
C GLU A 435 -32.16 -4.02 -26.63
N GLU A 436 -33.39 -3.63 -26.28
CA GLU A 436 -33.68 -2.46 -25.43
C GLU A 436 -33.18 -2.66 -23.99
N ARG A 437 -33.11 -3.92 -23.51
CA ARG A 437 -32.51 -4.26 -22.22
C ARG A 437 -30.99 -4.05 -22.18
N ASN A 438 -30.31 -4.15 -23.33
CA ASN A 438 -28.90 -3.79 -23.45
C ASN A 438 -28.70 -2.27 -23.53
N GLU A 439 -29.67 -1.52 -24.06
CA GLU A 439 -29.63 -0.04 -24.11
C GLU A 439 -29.82 0.60 -22.73
N LEU A 440 -30.61 -0.04 -21.85
CA LEU A 440 -30.80 0.36 -20.45
C LEU A 440 -29.64 -0.07 -19.54
N GLN A 441 -28.66 -0.82 -20.04
CA GLN A 441 -27.54 -1.31 -19.24
C GLN A 441 -26.48 -0.21 -19.07
N GLU A 442 -26.02 -0.03 -17.82
CA GLU A 442 -24.95 0.94 -17.54
C GLU A 442 -23.72 0.71 -18.43
N PRO A 443 -23.06 1.79 -18.90
CA PRO A 443 -21.84 1.68 -19.69
C PRO A 443 -20.79 0.81 -18.99
N GLN A 444 -20.04 0.03 -19.77
CA GLN A 444 -18.99 -0.83 -19.22
C GLN A 444 -17.90 -0.05 -18.46
N THR A 445 -17.74 1.24 -18.77
CA THR A 445 -16.83 2.18 -18.08
C THR A 445 -17.26 2.50 -16.65
N TYR A 446 -18.54 2.31 -16.27
CA TYR A 446 -19.02 2.55 -14.91
C TYR A 446 -18.61 1.45 -13.92
N ARG A 447 -18.10 0.33 -14.44
CA ARG A 447 -17.68 -0.83 -13.64
C ARG A 447 -16.35 -0.60 -12.91
N PHE A 448 -15.62 0.45 -13.24
CA PHE A 448 -14.37 0.84 -12.59
C PHE A 448 -14.20 2.36 -12.60
N SER A 449 -13.36 2.87 -11.71
CA SER A 449 -13.14 4.31 -11.54
C SER A 449 -12.08 4.81 -12.54
N MET A 450 -12.38 5.91 -13.22
CA MET A 450 -11.47 6.63 -14.12
C MET A 450 -11.45 8.13 -13.79
N ASN A 451 -11.27 8.48 -12.52
CA ASN A 451 -11.21 9.88 -12.14
C ASN A 451 -9.84 10.49 -12.50
N PRO A 452 -9.75 11.46 -13.42
CA PRO A 452 -8.47 12.06 -13.83
C PRO A 452 -8.01 13.17 -12.88
N ILE A 453 -8.84 13.60 -11.92
CA ILE A 453 -8.56 14.76 -11.08
C ILE A 453 -7.29 14.60 -10.23
N PRO A 454 -7.00 13.45 -9.59
CA PRO A 454 -5.73 13.27 -8.89
C PRO A 454 -4.51 13.46 -9.80
N ALA A 455 -4.54 12.91 -11.01
CA ALA A 455 -3.45 13.07 -11.98
C ALA A 455 -3.31 14.53 -12.46
N LEU A 456 -4.43 15.25 -12.61
CA LEU A 456 -4.45 16.66 -12.98
C LEU A 456 -3.84 17.54 -11.89
N VAL A 457 -4.16 17.32 -10.61
CA VAL A 457 -3.58 18.09 -9.50
C VAL A 457 -2.06 17.90 -9.46
N ILE A 458 -1.57 16.67 -9.62
CA ILE A 458 -0.13 16.38 -9.66
C ILE A 458 0.53 17.00 -10.89
N LEU A 459 -0.17 17.03 -12.04
CA LEU A 459 0.33 17.65 -13.27
C LEU A 459 0.53 19.16 -13.08
N LEU A 460 -0.49 19.85 -12.55
CA LEU A 460 -0.43 21.28 -12.31
C LEU A 460 0.64 21.64 -11.27
N LEU A 461 0.78 20.82 -10.22
CA LEU A 461 1.87 20.96 -9.26
C LEU A 461 3.24 20.85 -9.94
N GLY A 462 3.44 19.82 -10.77
CA GLY A 462 4.71 19.60 -11.47
C GLY A 462 5.09 20.79 -12.35
N ILE A 463 4.14 21.31 -13.14
CA ILE A 463 4.35 22.46 -14.02
C ILE A 463 4.70 23.71 -13.21
N MET A 464 3.90 24.02 -12.20
CA MET A 464 4.08 25.23 -11.39
C MET A 464 5.41 25.21 -10.64
N MET A 465 5.78 24.07 -10.06
CA MET A 465 7.03 23.94 -9.32
C MET A 465 8.26 23.87 -10.23
N SER A 466 8.12 23.36 -11.46
CA SER A 466 9.22 23.38 -12.44
C SER A 466 9.55 24.79 -12.96
N SER A 467 8.60 25.72 -12.83
CA SER A 467 8.74 27.13 -13.22
C SER A 467 9.05 28.04 -12.03
N HIS A 468 9.15 27.48 -10.83
CA HIS A 468 9.38 28.25 -9.59
C HIS A 468 10.86 28.59 -9.47
N THR A 469 11.18 29.89 -9.38
CA THR A 469 12.55 30.38 -9.23
C THR A 469 12.95 30.44 -7.76
N GLN A 470 14.10 29.85 -7.43
CA GLN A 470 14.67 29.83 -6.09
C GLN A 470 15.83 30.81 -5.97
N GLU A 471 16.29 31.06 -4.74
CA GLU A 471 17.43 31.97 -4.47
C GLU A 471 18.74 31.52 -5.13
N SER A 472 18.93 30.21 -5.33
CA SER A 472 20.09 29.63 -6.02
C SER A 472 19.70 29.03 -7.37
N MET A 473 20.59 29.19 -8.36
CA MET A 473 20.47 28.56 -9.68
C MET A 473 20.42 27.04 -9.59
N VAL A 474 21.26 26.44 -8.74
CA VAL A 474 21.28 24.98 -8.51
C VAL A 474 19.94 24.49 -7.95
N SER A 475 19.38 25.24 -6.98
CA SER A 475 18.07 24.91 -6.41
C SER A 475 16.94 25.01 -7.44
N SER A 476 16.94 26.05 -8.27
CA SER A 476 15.97 26.22 -9.34
C SER A 476 16.05 25.07 -10.36
N MET A 477 17.27 24.64 -10.71
CA MET A 477 17.47 23.51 -11.63
C MET A 477 16.94 22.19 -11.05
N ILE A 478 17.17 21.92 -9.77
CA ILE A 478 16.64 20.71 -9.11
C ILE A 478 15.11 20.77 -9.00
N HIS A 479 14.53 21.94 -8.75
CA HIS A 479 13.08 22.15 -8.77
C HIS A 479 12.46 21.81 -10.13
N LYS A 480 13.12 22.25 -11.21
CA LYS A 480 12.78 21.87 -12.57
C LYS A 480 12.87 20.35 -12.79
N GLN A 481 13.93 19.70 -12.30
CA GLN A 481 14.11 18.24 -12.44
C GLN A 481 12.98 17.45 -11.80
N TRP A 482 12.66 17.67 -10.52
CA TRP A 482 11.58 16.91 -9.88
C TRP A 482 10.19 17.30 -10.38
N GLY A 483 9.97 18.58 -10.70
CA GLY A 483 8.71 19.05 -11.28
C GLY A 483 8.42 18.40 -12.64
N ASN A 484 9.44 18.24 -13.48
CA ASN A 484 9.33 17.53 -14.76
C ASN A 484 9.02 16.04 -14.59
N LEU A 485 9.59 15.38 -13.58
CA LEU A 485 9.31 13.96 -13.30
C LEU A 485 7.86 13.74 -12.83
N LEU A 486 7.33 14.61 -11.97
CA LEU A 486 5.92 14.56 -11.55
C LEU A 486 4.99 14.83 -12.74
N THR A 487 5.32 15.82 -13.56
CA THR A 487 4.59 16.15 -14.80
C THR A 487 4.55 14.93 -15.74
N GLY A 488 5.70 14.30 -15.98
CA GLY A 488 5.81 13.09 -16.80
C GLY A 488 5.03 11.91 -16.23
N ALA A 489 5.04 11.72 -14.91
CA ALA A 489 4.25 10.69 -14.24
C ALA A 489 2.74 10.89 -14.45
N SER A 490 2.26 12.12 -14.35
CA SER A 490 0.85 12.48 -14.60
C SER A 490 0.45 12.26 -16.07
N PHE A 491 1.31 12.58 -17.03
CA PHE A 491 1.04 12.26 -18.44
C PHE A 491 0.96 10.76 -18.69
N ALA A 492 1.87 9.98 -18.11
CA ALA A 492 1.82 8.51 -18.18
C ALA A 492 0.53 7.96 -17.54
N ARG A 493 0.06 8.59 -16.45
CA ARG A 493 -1.21 8.22 -15.79
C ARG A 493 -2.42 8.57 -16.65
N ALA A 494 -2.42 9.75 -17.28
CA ALA A 494 -3.45 10.14 -18.23
C ALA A 494 -3.54 9.16 -19.41
N PHE A 495 -2.40 8.72 -19.95
CA PHE A 495 -2.36 7.71 -21.00
C PHE A 495 -2.92 6.35 -20.52
N THR A 496 -2.67 5.99 -19.25
CA THR A 496 -3.29 4.80 -18.65
C THR A 496 -4.82 4.89 -18.67
N TYR A 497 -5.41 6.04 -18.31
CA TYR A 497 -6.85 6.24 -18.44
C TYR A 497 -7.34 6.13 -19.88
N VAL A 498 -6.61 6.69 -20.85
CA VAL A 498 -6.95 6.58 -22.28
C VAL A 498 -6.93 5.12 -22.75
N LEU A 499 -5.88 4.36 -22.41
CA LEU A 499 -5.77 2.95 -22.79
C LEU A 499 -6.92 2.12 -22.21
N ILE A 500 -7.25 2.37 -20.94
CA ILE A 500 -8.31 1.64 -20.25
C ILE A 500 -9.69 2.07 -20.77
N TYR A 501 -9.87 3.34 -21.15
CA TYR A 501 -11.08 3.81 -21.82
C TYR A 501 -11.30 3.14 -23.18
N LEU A 502 -10.22 2.98 -23.97
CA LEU A 502 -10.27 2.29 -25.27
C LEU A 502 -10.49 0.78 -25.14
N LYS A 503 -9.93 0.15 -24.10
CA LYS A 503 -10.04 -1.28 -23.85
C LYS A 503 -10.29 -1.54 -22.35
N PRO A 504 -11.55 -1.49 -21.91
CA PRO A 504 -11.88 -1.68 -20.50
C PRO A 504 -11.51 -3.09 -20.02
N PRO A 505 -11.08 -3.24 -18.75
CA PRO A 505 -10.76 -4.53 -18.17
C PRO A 505 -12.00 -5.40 -18.13
N THR A 506 -11.90 -6.62 -18.65
CA THR A 506 -13.00 -7.61 -18.65
C THR A 506 -12.82 -8.71 -17.62
N SER A 507 -11.65 -8.75 -16.95
CA SER A 507 -11.26 -9.84 -16.05
C SER A 507 -11.04 -9.35 -14.62
N ILE A 508 -11.12 -10.28 -13.68
CA ILE A 508 -10.73 -10.11 -12.28
C ILE A 508 -9.20 -10.03 -12.10
N TYR A 509 -8.42 -10.42 -13.10
CA TYR A 509 -6.96 -10.35 -13.07
C TYR A 509 -6.46 -8.92 -13.35
N PRO A 510 -5.33 -8.51 -12.76
CA PRO A 510 -4.71 -7.21 -13.02
C PRO A 510 -4.41 -7.00 -14.50
N SER A 511 -4.84 -5.85 -15.06
CA SER A 511 -4.66 -5.55 -16.49
C SER A 511 -3.26 -5.07 -16.86
N ARG A 512 -2.47 -4.66 -15.85
CA ARG A 512 -1.04 -4.25 -15.98
C ARG A 512 -0.75 -3.27 -17.14
N PRO A 513 -1.40 -2.09 -17.18
CA PRO A 513 -1.11 -1.10 -18.20
C PRO A 513 0.38 -0.69 -18.15
N PRO A 514 1.11 -0.68 -19.28
CA PRO A 514 2.56 -0.43 -19.27
C PRO A 514 2.91 0.99 -18.83
N THR A 515 2.05 1.98 -19.10
CA THR A 515 2.27 3.37 -18.72
C THR A 515 2.15 3.63 -17.23
N GLU A 516 1.47 2.77 -16.48
CA GLU A 516 1.42 2.85 -15.02
C GLU A 516 2.80 2.58 -14.39
N LEU A 517 3.65 1.79 -15.04
CA LEU A 517 5.03 1.58 -14.60
C LEU A 517 5.86 2.86 -14.73
N LEU A 518 5.62 3.63 -15.80
CA LEU A 518 6.25 4.94 -15.99
C LEU A 518 5.73 5.97 -14.98
N THR A 519 4.43 5.95 -14.66
CA THR A 519 3.87 6.75 -13.57
C THR A 519 4.55 6.42 -12.24
N ALA A 520 4.68 5.14 -11.89
CA ALA A 520 5.37 4.72 -10.68
C ALA A 520 6.83 5.20 -10.65
N PHE A 521 7.57 5.02 -11.75
CA PHE A 521 8.95 5.49 -11.87
C PHE A 521 9.04 7.01 -11.66
N GLY A 522 8.25 7.81 -12.38
CA GLY A 522 8.28 9.26 -12.27
C GLY A 522 7.90 9.78 -10.87
N LEU A 523 6.94 9.14 -10.19
CA LEU A 523 6.56 9.49 -8.82
C LEU A 523 7.65 9.13 -7.79
N ILE A 524 8.26 7.94 -7.90
CA ILE A 524 9.34 7.52 -6.99
C ILE A 524 10.57 8.42 -7.22
N SER A 525 10.98 8.59 -8.47
CA SER A 525 12.13 9.43 -8.84
C SER A 525 11.92 10.89 -8.46
N GLY A 526 10.77 11.47 -8.79
CA GLY A 526 10.41 12.84 -8.43
C GLY A 526 10.34 13.03 -6.92
N GLY A 527 9.78 12.06 -6.19
CA GLY A 527 9.75 12.07 -4.72
C GLY A 527 11.15 12.04 -4.09
N ILE A 528 12.04 11.17 -4.58
CA ILE A 528 13.43 11.10 -4.06
C ILE A 528 14.20 12.38 -4.38
N ILE A 529 14.12 12.90 -5.61
CA ILE A 529 14.81 14.15 -5.97
C ILE A 529 14.24 15.33 -5.18
N PHE A 530 12.94 15.35 -4.89
CA PHE A 530 12.35 16.37 -4.03
C PHE A 530 12.87 16.28 -2.58
N MET A 531 13.01 15.08 -2.00
CA MET A 531 13.65 14.95 -0.69
C MET A 531 15.14 15.32 -0.72
N ALA A 532 15.83 14.95 -1.81
CA ALA A 532 17.23 15.24 -2.03
C ALA A 532 17.50 16.71 -2.37
N SER A 533 16.51 17.47 -2.85
CA SER A 533 16.74 18.84 -3.32
C SER A 533 17.29 19.75 -2.25
N LEU A 534 16.78 19.62 -1.02
CA LEU A 534 17.24 20.41 0.10
C LEU A 534 18.56 19.89 0.66
N THR A 535 18.74 18.56 0.66
CA THR A 535 20.02 17.91 0.99
C THR A 535 21.14 18.40 0.06
N ILE A 536 20.85 18.55 -1.22
CA ILE A 536 21.81 19.03 -2.23
C ILE A 536 22.02 20.54 -2.09
N GLN A 537 21.00 21.29 -1.64
CA GLN A 537 21.08 22.75 -1.47
C GLN A 537 21.72 23.20 -0.14
N SER A 538 21.87 22.32 0.86
CA SER A 538 22.65 22.66 2.05
C SER A 538 24.11 22.88 1.67
N GLY A 539 24.71 23.99 2.14
CA GLY A 539 26.07 24.42 1.75
C GLY A 539 27.10 23.30 1.77
N ASP A 540 27.04 22.41 2.76
CA ASP A 540 27.99 21.29 2.90
C ASP A 540 27.94 20.25 1.75
N THR A 541 26.76 20.00 1.15
CA THR A 541 26.62 19.05 0.04
C THR A 541 26.96 19.70 -1.30
N VAL A 542 26.57 20.97 -1.50
CA VAL A 542 26.99 21.76 -2.67
C VAL A 542 28.51 21.86 -2.68
N ASP A 543 29.12 22.17 -1.54
CA ASP A 543 30.55 22.34 -1.43
C ASP A 543 31.31 21.02 -1.59
N GLY A 544 30.74 19.89 -1.14
CA GLY A 544 31.23 18.56 -1.49
C GLY A 544 31.12 18.26 -2.99
N MET A 545 30.02 18.63 -3.64
CA MET A 545 29.85 18.46 -5.09
C MET A 545 30.84 19.33 -5.87
N ILE A 546 31.07 20.58 -5.44
CA ILE A 546 32.04 21.49 -6.03
C ILE A 546 33.48 20.96 -5.81
N HIS A 547 33.79 20.50 -4.59
CA HIS A 547 35.11 19.95 -4.22
C HIS A 547 35.46 18.68 -5.02
N TYR A 548 34.48 17.78 -5.20
CA TYR A 548 34.66 16.54 -5.96
C TYR A 548 34.30 16.67 -7.46
N GLN A 549 33.96 17.86 -7.94
CA GLN A 549 33.51 18.13 -9.32
C GLN A 549 32.37 17.19 -9.78
N LEU A 550 31.43 16.89 -8.88
CA LEU A 550 30.28 16.05 -9.17
C LEU A 550 29.17 16.89 -9.79
N ASP A 551 28.88 16.62 -11.05
CA ASP A 551 27.81 17.29 -11.78
C ASP A 551 26.41 16.84 -11.30
N ALA A 552 25.42 17.72 -11.40
CA ALA A 552 24.02 17.42 -11.11
C ALA A 552 23.48 16.26 -11.98
N MET A 553 24.02 16.08 -13.18
CA MET A 553 23.72 14.93 -14.05
C MET A 553 24.14 13.60 -13.42
N PHE A 554 25.27 13.55 -12.70
CA PHE A 554 25.72 12.34 -12.02
C PHE A 554 24.73 11.94 -10.92
N MET A 555 24.32 12.89 -10.07
CA MET A 555 23.34 12.62 -9.00
C MET A 555 21.99 12.19 -9.55
N TYR A 556 21.53 12.83 -10.63
CA TYR A 556 20.30 12.47 -11.32
C TYR A 556 20.36 11.04 -11.85
N THR A 557 21.41 10.67 -12.58
CA THR A 557 21.56 9.33 -13.17
C THR A 557 21.71 8.23 -12.12
N VAL A 558 22.48 8.46 -11.06
CA VAL A 558 22.59 7.53 -9.91
C VAL A 558 21.24 7.33 -9.24
N THR A 559 20.48 8.40 -9.04
CA THR A 559 19.13 8.33 -8.45
C THR A 559 18.20 7.50 -9.32
N MET A 560 18.19 7.72 -10.65
CA MET A 560 17.36 6.92 -11.56
C MET A 560 17.75 5.43 -11.55
N GLY A 561 19.04 5.12 -11.49
CA GLY A 561 19.53 3.74 -11.35
C GLY A 561 19.05 3.09 -10.05
N PHE A 562 19.16 3.80 -8.93
CA PHE A 562 18.68 3.33 -7.63
C PHE A 562 17.17 3.10 -7.61
N VAL A 563 16.38 4.00 -8.22
CA VAL A 563 14.93 3.82 -8.38
C VAL A 563 14.62 2.56 -9.19
N GLY A 564 15.32 2.32 -10.30
CA GLY A 564 15.15 1.10 -11.08
C GLY A 564 15.39 -0.17 -10.26
N LEU A 565 16.47 -0.20 -9.46
CA LEU A 565 16.77 -1.31 -8.55
C LEU A 565 15.70 -1.47 -7.46
N LEU A 566 15.23 -0.37 -6.89
CA LEU A 566 14.16 -0.37 -5.89
C LEU A 566 12.86 -0.92 -6.46
N MET A 567 12.47 -0.48 -7.66
CA MET A 567 11.27 -1.00 -8.34
C MET A 567 11.40 -2.50 -8.62
N ALA A 568 12.57 -2.96 -9.08
CA ALA A 568 12.84 -4.38 -9.28
C ALA A 568 12.73 -5.18 -7.96
N TRP A 569 13.26 -4.64 -6.87
CA TRP A 569 13.14 -5.23 -5.54
C TRP A 569 11.68 -5.34 -5.09
N VAL A 570 10.89 -4.26 -5.21
CA VAL A 570 9.46 -4.26 -4.86
C VAL A 570 8.69 -5.31 -5.68
N ILE A 571 8.93 -5.38 -6.99
CA ILE A 571 8.32 -6.41 -7.85
C ILE A 571 8.71 -7.81 -7.38
N MET A 572 9.98 -8.04 -7.05
CA MET A 572 10.45 -9.34 -6.56
C MET A 572 9.78 -9.71 -5.23
N VAL A 573 9.62 -8.77 -4.30
CA VAL A 573 8.89 -8.98 -3.04
C VAL A 573 7.43 -9.37 -3.32
N VAL A 574 6.73 -8.66 -4.22
CA VAL A 574 5.35 -9.01 -4.59
C VAL A 574 5.29 -10.36 -5.35
N ALA A 575 6.29 -10.69 -6.17
CA ALA A 575 6.35 -11.98 -6.84
C ALA A 575 6.58 -13.14 -5.86
N LEU A 576 7.45 -12.94 -4.86
CA LEU A 576 7.65 -13.88 -3.74
C LEU A 576 6.34 -14.12 -2.99
N LYS A 577 5.49 -13.09 -2.85
CA LYS A 577 4.14 -13.23 -2.31
C LYS A 577 3.33 -14.28 -3.06
N GLY A 578 3.21 -14.10 -4.38
CA GLY A 578 2.44 -14.99 -5.24
C GLY A 578 3.01 -16.40 -5.28
N TRP A 579 4.34 -16.54 -5.26
CA TRP A 579 5.00 -17.84 -5.19
C TRP A 579 4.71 -18.57 -3.89
N ALA A 580 4.76 -17.89 -2.74
CA ALA A 580 4.48 -18.49 -1.44
C ALA A 580 3.04 -19.03 -1.36
N VAL A 581 2.05 -18.22 -1.78
CA VAL A 581 0.64 -18.63 -1.80
C VAL A 581 0.41 -19.86 -2.68
N ARG A 582 1.02 -19.89 -3.89
CA ARG A 582 0.91 -21.04 -4.79
C ARG A 582 1.47 -22.32 -4.18
N ARG A 583 2.60 -22.22 -3.48
CA ARG A 583 3.25 -23.36 -2.82
C ARG A 583 2.39 -23.93 -1.68
N GLU A 584 1.71 -23.08 -0.93
CA GLU A 584 0.82 -23.50 0.16
C GLU A 584 -0.48 -24.12 -0.36
N ALA A 585 -1.06 -23.57 -1.42
CA ALA A 585 -2.18 -24.18 -2.10
C ALA A 585 -1.81 -25.61 -2.56
N ALA A 586 -0.67 -25.78 -3.24
CA ALA A 586 -0.19 -27.09 -3.67
C ALA A 586 0.06 -28.07 -2.51
N ALA A 587 0.61 -27.60 -1.38
CA ALA A 587 0.84 -28.43 -0.19
C ALA A 587 -0.46 -28.86 0.52
N SER A 588 -1.53 -28.08 0.36
CA SER A 588 -2.85 -28.37 0.94
C SER A 588 -3.63 -29.40 0.11
N PHE A 589 -3.44 -29.43 -1.21
CA PHE A 589 -4.04 -30.43 -2.10
C PHE A 589 -3.31 -31.79 -2.10
N GLY A 590 -2.11 -31.86 -1.54
CA GLY A 590 -1.32 -33.10 -1.44
C GLY A 590 -1.48 -33.86 -0.11
N ARG A 591 -2.49 -33.53 0.71
CA ARG A 591 -2.80 -34.20 1.98
C ARG A 591 -4.15 -34.89 1.95
#